data_AF-A0A9W9ELH8-F1
#
_entry.id   AF-A0A9W9ELH8-F1
#
_cell.length_a   1.000
_cell.length_b   1.000
_cell.length_c   1.000
_cell.angle_alpha   90.00
_cell.angle_beta   90.00
_cell.angle_gamma   90.00
#
_symmetry.space_group_name_H-M   'P 1'
#
loop_
_entity.id
_entity.type
_entity.pdbx_description
1 polymer ?
#
loop_
_entity_poly.entity_id
_entity_poly.type
_entity_poly.pdbx_seq_one_letter_code
_entity_poly.pdbx_strand_id
1 'polypeptide(L)'
;MPKGKDDLLDALDKGQRPNVRRAIFTAGRALEAAHAERIIHRDVKPENILLTDDGSYLIDWDYARYLGNRATPRGAAGTPQYMSPEALYAMEDDPHFKYDGFSSDVYSLAKTYLKPAQGKNSSPGLSYKDTRDVLERFFSERELPTQLLELGYVVRGTVRTPKPWLKEYFDQKYSPDAFEPMLVESFEDREALERALDGVQGLVHLTSDLSFGSDPNVVIPWVVQATLAILEAAAQRPAIKHGHRIDGNTWNDAAVRDAWDENTPEEHKGLAVYSASKIEGERQSWKWIETHRSQFTFNTVLPSFTVGRILHPEIFGSTMGWVRQLLKGDSTTFGRFHEQWYVDVEDVTRLFVIGLLDPEVKSERIFAFADQSTWTDTVARLRQLRPGNTRISSPSPNGVRDRGDVPPRERAQSLLRGFYGQAGFASVREALAKDIEGWG
;
A
#
# COMPACT_ATOMS: atom_id res chain seq x y z
N MET A 1 -8.39 -32.36 -0.17
CA MET A 1 -7.15 -31.85 0.44
C MET A 1 -6.20 -31.44 -0.67
N PRO A 2 -5.51 -30.29 -0.55
CA PRO A 2 -4.40 -29.94 -1.43
C PRO A 2 -3.28 -31.00 -1.37
N LYS A 3 -2.52 -31.16 -2.45
CA LYS A 3 -1.34 -32.06 -2.49
C LYS A 3 -0.04 -31.28 -2.24
N GLY A 4 0.10 -30.73 -1.03
CA GLY A 4 1.39 -30.27 -0.55
C GLY A 4 2.38 -31.43 -0.40
N LYS A 5 3.68 -31.13 -0.41
CA LYS A 5 4.76 -32.12 -0.21
C LYS A 5 5.43 -32.00 1.16
N ASP A 6 5.60 -30.77 1.63
CA ASP A 6 6.28 -30.41 2.88
C ASP A 6 5.44 -29.36 3.64
N ASP A 7 5.52 -29.36 4.97
CA ASP A 7 5.09 -28.21 5.78
C ASP A 7 6.23 -27.17 5.95
N LEU A 8 5.94 -26.05 6.60
CA LEU A 8 6.91 -24.95 6.76
C LEU A 8 8.11 -25.34 7.64
N LEU A 9 7.96 -26.21 8.65
CA LEU A 9 9.12 -26.72 9.41
C LEU A 9 9.93 -27.66 8.53
N ASP A 10 9.26 -28.60 7.87
CA ASP A 10 9.88 -29.67 7.08
C ASP A 10 10.69 -29.11 5.90
N ALA A 11 10.19 -28.05 5.25
CA ALA A 11 10.91 -27.30 4.22
C ALA A 11 12.17 -26.60 4.79
N LEU A 12 12.09 -25.99 5.97
CA LEU A 12 13.20 -25.28 6.61
C LEU A 12 14.30 -26.24 7.09
N ASP A 13 13.93 -27.36 7.73
CA ASP A 13 14.90 -28.36 8.20
C ASP A 13 15.54 -29.14 7.03
N LYS A 14 14.88 -29.21 5.87
CA LYS A 14 15.48 -29.66 4.59
C LYS A 14 16.39 -28.62 3.93
N GLY A 15 16.60 -27.46 4.55
CA GLY A 15 17.45 -26.38 4.04
C GLY A 15 16.89 -25.63 2.83
N GLN A 16 15.59 -25.80 2.53
CA GLN A 16 14.91 -25.02 1.50
C GLN A 16 14.77 -23.56 1.96
N ARG A 17 14.43 -22.67 1.01
CA ARG A 17 14.13 -21.26 1.29
C ARG A 17 12.68 -20.93 0.93
N PRO A 18 11.68 -21.49 1.65
CA PRO A 18 10.29 -21.16 1.42
C PRO A 18 10.04 -19.67 1.70
N ASN A 19 9.02 -19.07 1.07
CA ASN A 19 8.62 -17.70 1.36
C ASN A 19 7.86 -17.65 2.71
N VAL A 20 8.62 -17.65 3.80
CA VAL A 20 8.10 -17.64 5.19
C VAL A 20 7.15 -16.47 5.43
N ARG A 21 7.38 -15.29 4.81
CA ARG A 21 6.47 -14.13 4.93
C ARG A 21 5.11 -14.41 4.32
N ARG A 22 5.04 -14.94 3.09
CA ARG A 22 3.78 -15.33 2.43
C ARG A 22 3.05 -16.44 3.21
N ALA A 23 3.80 -17.42 3.74
CA ALA A 23 3.25 -18.49 4.56
C ALA A 23 2.57 -17.95 5.84
N ILE A 24 3.24 -17.05 6.56
CA ILE A 24 2.72 -16.38 7.76
C ILE A 24 1.54 -15.45 7.42
N PHE A 25 1.61 -14.67 6.34
CA PHE A 25 0.52 -13.78 5.92
C PHE A 25 -0.75 -14.57 5.59
N THR A 26 -0.63 -15.67 4.86
CA THR A 26 -1.78 -16.50 4.49
C THR A 26 -2.37 -17.24 5.71
N ALA A 27 -1.53 -17.71 6.63
CA ALA A 27 -1.99 -18.23 7.92
C ALA A 27 -2.67 -17.15 8.78
N GLY A 28 -2.20 -15.90 8.74
CA GLY A 28 -2.86 -14.75 9.37
C GLY A 28 -4.26 -14.48 8.81
N ARG A 29 -4.43 -14.48 7.48
CA ARG A 29 -5.75 -14.35 6.83
C ARG A 29 -6.68 -15.53 7.14
N ALA A 30 -6.14 -16.74 7.32
CA ALA A 30 -6.92 -17.91 7.76
C ALA A 30 -7.38 -17.79 9.23
N LEU A 31 -6.55 -17.25 10.11
CA LEU A 31 -6.94 -16.93 11.49
C LEU A 31 -7.99 -15.83 11.53
N GLU A 32 -7.80 -14.73 10.80
CA GLU A 32 -8.77 -13.62 10.72
C GLU A 32 -10.17 -14.09 10.30
N ALA A 33 -10.26 -14.94 9.27
CA ALA A 33 -11.53 -15.52 8.81
C ALA A 33 -12.17 -16.42 9.87
N ALA A 34 -11.39 -17.25 10.57
CA ALA A 34 -11.89 -18.07 11.67
C ALA A 34 -12.31 -17.23 12.90
N HIS A 35 -11.57 -16.17 13.19
CA HIS A 35 -11.81 -15.26 14.33
C HIS A 35 -13.12 -14.48 14.15
N ALA A 36 -13.45 -14.08 12.92
CA ALA A 36 -14.75 -13.51 12.58
C ALA A 36 -15.92 -14.46 12.92
N GLU A 37 -15.77 -15.75 12.58
CA GLU A 37 -16.71 -16.83 12.95
C GLU A 37 -16.58 -17.29 14.43
N ARG A 38 -15.80 -16.57 15.24
CA ARG A 38 -15.53 -16.86 16.67
C ARG A 38 -14.94 -18.24 16.93
N ILE A 39 -14.16 -18.75 15.97
CA ILE A 39 -13.32 -19.94 16.07
C ILE A 39 -11.88 -19.49 16.35
N ILE A 40 -11.23 -20.12 17.33
CA ILE A 40 -9.79 -19.96 17.62
C ILE A 40 -9.05 -21.26 17.27
N HIS A 41 -7.81 -21.18 16.82
CA HIS A 41 -7.00 -22.33 16.36
C HIS A 41 -6.26 -23.04 17.50
N ARG A 42 -5.74 -22.27 18.45
CA ARG A 42 -4.96 -22.65 19.64
C ARG A 42 -3.61 -23.33 19.41
N ASP A 43 -3.37 -23.96 18.25
CA ASP A 43 -2.09 -24.59 17.91
C ASP A 43 -1.48 -24.09 16.59
N VAL A 44 -1.12 -22.80 16.54
CA VAL A 44 -0.45 -22.19 15.37
C VAL A 44 1.06 -22.37 15.51
N LYS A 45 1.64 -23.15 14.59
CA LYS A 45 3.07 -23.56 14.56
C LYS A 45 3.52 -23.79 13.10
N PRO A 46 4.83 -23.72 12.76
CA PRO A 46 5.32 -23.99 11.40
C PRO A 46 4.85 -25.35 10.83
N GLU A 47 4.83 -26.38 11.66
CA GLU A 47 4.35 -27.73 11.32
C GLU A 47 2.89 -27.73 10.82
N ASN A 48 2.10 -26.73 11.24
CA ASN A 48 0.69 -26.56 10.88
C ASN A 48 0.47 -25.57 9.72
N ILE A 49 1.53 -25.17 9.02
CA ILE A 49 1.46 -24.35 7.80
C ILE A 49 1.96 -25.18 6.61
N LEU A 50 1.04 -25.82 5.90
CA LEU A 50 1.33 -26.64 4.71
C LEU A 50 1.75 -25.76 3.54
N LEU A 51 2.79 -26.15 2.80
CA LEU A 51 3.25 -25.45 1.60
C LEU A 51 2.82 -26.21 0.32
N THR A 52 2.36 -25.47 -0.68
CA THR A 52 1.80 -26.02 -1.92
C THR A 52 2.17 -25.17 -3.14
N ASP A 53 2.02 -25.73 -4.34
CA ASP A 53 2.33 -25.02 -5.60
C ASP A 53 1.39 -23.81 -5.83
N ASP A 54 0.18 -23.84 -5.27
CA ASP A 54 -0.83 -22.76 -5.32
C ASP A 54 -0.73 -21.77 -4.15
N GLY A 55 -0.01 -22.09 -3.07
CA GLY A 55 0.17 -21.18 -1.93
C GLY A 55 0.61 -21.85 -0.63
N SER A 56 -0.13 -21.58 0.43
CA SER A 56 0.17 -22.05 1.79
C SER A 56 -1.11 -22.08 2.63
N TYR A 57 -1.31 -23.13 3.41
CA TYR A 57 -2.56 -23.37 4.13
C TYR A 57 -2.32 -23.61 5.62
N LEU A 58 -3.08 -22.93 6.48
CA LEU A 58 -3.16 -23.23 7.91
C LEU A 58 -4.01 -24.50 8.10
N ILE A 59 -3.39 -25.56 8.62
CA ILE A 59 -3.95 -26.91 8.79
C ILE A 59 -3.90 -27.34 10.26
N ASP A 60 -4.37 -28.56 10.56
CA ASP A 60 -4.44 -29.13 11.92
C ASP A 60 -5.28 -28.27 12.88
N TRP A 61 -6.59 -28.28 12.63
CA TRP A 61 -7.60 -27.62 13.43
C TRP A 61 -8.13 -28.53 14.56
N ASP A 62 -7.44 -29.61 14.93
CA ASP A 62 -7.89 -30.55 15.98
C ASP A 62 -7.90 -29.89 17.37
N TYR A 63 -7.03 -28.90 17.59
CA TYR A 63 -7.07 -28.04 18.78
C TYR A 63 -8.02 -26.84 18.63
N ALA A 64 -8.68 -26.63 17.49
CA ALA A 64 -9.54 -25.47 17.30
C ALA A 64 -10.77 -25.47 18.24
N ARG A 65 -11.39 -24.30 18.41
CA ARG A 65 -12.57 -24.16 19.27
C ARG A 65 -13.49 -23.01 18.85
N TYR A 66 -14.74 -23.33 18.56
CA TYR A 66 -15.81 -22.34 18.50
C TYR A 66 -16.16 -21.84 19.90
N LEU A 67 -16.15 -20.52 20.10
CA LEU A 67 -16.45 -19.88 21.40
C LEU A 67 -17.94 -19.51 21.57
N GLY A 68 -18.67 -19.33 20.46
CA GLY A 68 -20.02 -18.79 20.47
C GLY A 68 -20.10 -17.47 21.23
N ASN A 69 -21.16 -17.27 22.02
CA ASN A 69 -21.37 -16.05 22.82
C ASN A 69 -20.42 -15.93 24.04
N ARG A 70 -19.41 -16.78 24.19
CA ARG A 70 -18.40 -16.67 25.27
C ARG A 70 -17.23 -15.82 24.80
N ALA A 71 -16.72 -14.98 25.71
CA ALA A 71 -15.53 -14.17 25.44
C ALA A 71 -14.24 -15.00 25.46
N THR A 72 -14.15 -16.03 26.30
CA THR A 72 -12.94 -16.82 26.52
C THR A 72 -13.23 -18.33 26.56
N PRO A 73 -12.29 -19.18 26.11
CA PRO A 73 -12.33 -20.63 26.35
C PRO A 73 -12.17 -20.98 27.84
N ARG A 74 -12.36 -22.26 28.18
CA ARG A 74 -11.93 -22.87 29.46
C ARG A 74 -10.81 -23.88 29.18
N GLY A 75 -9.64 -23.70 29.78
CA GLY A 75 -8.44 -24.49 29.53
C GLY A 75 -7.78 -24.20 28.17
N ALA A 76 -6.46 -24.04 28.17
CA ALA A 76 -5.64 -23.98 26.97
C ALA A 76 -5.29 -25.38 26.44
N ALA A 77 -4.88 -25.45 25.18
CA ALA A 77 -4.41 -26.66 24.50
C ALA A 77 -3.60 -26.26 23.25
N GLY A 78 -2.78 -27.16 22.72
CA GLY A 78 -1.83 -26.90 21.63
C GLY A 78 -0.38 -27.09 22.07
N THR A 79 0.58 -26.56 21.31
CA THR A 79 2.03 -26.80 21.51
C THR A 79 2.66 -25.73 22.41
N PRO A 80 3.14 -26.05 23.63
CA PRO A 80 3.65 -25.06 24.59
C PRO A 80 4.79 -24.19 24.07
N GLN A 81 5.59 -24.69 23.13
CA GLN A 81 6.66 -23.92 22.50
C GLN A 81 6.16 -22.72 21.66
N TYR A 82 4.88 -22.70 21.23
CA TYR A 82 4.29 -21.62 20.43
C TYR A 82 3.18 -20.86 21.16
N MET A 83 2.62 -21.41 22.24
CA MET A 83 1.65 -20.70 23.10
C MET A 83 2.13 -19.35 23.63
N SER A 84 1.18 -18.47 23.90
CA SER A 84 1.37 -17.22 24.66
C SER A 84 1.48 -17.46 26.17
N PRO A 85 2.04 -16.49 26.95
CA PRO A 85 2.19 -16.64 28.40
C PRO A 85 0.85 -16.91 29.10
N GLU A 86 -0.21 -16.20 28.74
CA GLU A 86 -1.55 -16.38 29.31
C GLU A 86 -2.21 -17.70 28.90
N ALA A 87 -1.89 -18.27 27.73
CA ALA A 87 -2.29 -19.62 27.38
C ALA A 87 -1.52 -20.68 28.19
N LEU A 88 -0.23 -20.47 28.46
CA LEU A 88 0.57 -21.37 29.30
C LEU A 88 0.06 -21.41 30.76
N TYR A 89 -0.24 -20.27 31.38
CA TYR A 89 -0.89 -20.25 32.70
C TYR A 89 -2.27 -20.92 32.68
N ALA A 90 -3.01 -20.79 31.58
CA ALA A 90 -4.29 -21.49 31.38
C ALA A 90 -4.16 -23.00 31.08
N MET A 91 -2.95 -23.58 31.15
CA MET A 91 -2.72 -25.04 31.20
C MET A 91 -2.64 -25.59 32.63
N GLU A 92 -2.49 -24.76 33.67
CA GLU A 92 -2.34 -25.21 35.07
C GLU A 92 -3.70 -25.60 35.72
N ASP A 93 -4.70 -25.95 34.90
CA ASP A 93 -6.06 -26.39 35.24
C ASP A 93 -6.88 -25.48 36.19
N ASP A 94 -6.50 -24.21 36.38
CA ASP A 94 -7.33 -23.22 37.08
C ASP A 94 -8.65 -22.94 36.29
N PRO A 95 -9.83 -23.32 36.80
CA PRO A 95 -11.10 -23.12 36.10
C PRO A 95 -11.59 -21.66 36.13
N HIS A 96 -10.92 -20.78 36.88
CA HIS A 96 -11.19 -19.35 36.97
C HIS A 96 -10.30 -18.51 36.05
N PHE A 97 -9.11 -19.00 35.67
CA PHE A 97 -8.21 -18.28 34.78
C PHE A 97 -8.81 -18.16 33.37
N LYS A 98 -8.81 -16.94 32.82
CA LYS A 98 -9.39 -16.62 31.52
C LYS A 98 -8.32 -15.99 30.64
N TYR A 99 -7.93 -16.71 29.60
CA TYR A 99 -7.05 -16.20 28.56
C TYR A 99 -7.85 -15.81 27.31
N ASP A 100 -7.34 -14.85 26.54
CA ASP A 100 -7.92 -14.51 25.24
C ASP A 100 -7.36 -15.45 24.16
N GLY A 101 -8.23 -16.28 23.59
CA GLY A 101 -7.87 -17.19 22.52
C GLY A 101 -7.52 -16.48 21.21
N PHE A 102 -8.11 -15.30 20.94
CA PHE A 102 -7.85 -14.56 19.71
C PHE A 102 -6.44 -13.96 19.74
N SER A 103 -6.07 -13.24 20.80
CA SER A 103 -4.70 -12.75 21.01
C SER A 103 -3.67 -13.89 21.12
N SER A 104 -4.03 -15.03 21.72
CA SER A 104 -3.17 -16.22 21.79
C SER A 104 -2.80 -16.76 20.41
N ASP A 105 -3.75 -16.85 19.48
CA ASP A 105 -3.47 -17.31 18.11
C ASP A 105 -2.52 -16.34 17.37
N VAL A 106 -2.74 -15.02 17.51
CA VAL A 106 -1.89 -13.98 16.91
C VAL A 106 -0.47 -14.01 17.48
N TYR A 107 -0.33 -14.21 18.80
CA TYR A 107 0.98 -14.40 19.43
C TYR A 107 1.67 -15.67 18.92
N SER A 108 0.94 -16.79 18.79
CA SER A 108 1.47 -18.04 18.27
C SER A 108 1.90 -17.93 16.81
N LEU A 109 1.16 -17.19 15.97
CA LEU A 109 1.57 -16.84 14.60
C LEU A 109 2.87 -16.01 14.59
N ALA A 110 2.99 -14.99 15.44
CA ALA A 110 4.21 -14.18 15.53
C ALA A 110 5.42 -15.02 15.97
N LYS A 111 5.26 -15.88 16.97
CA LYS A 111 6.28 -16.84 17.43
C LYS A 111 6.67 -17.84 16.33
N THR A 112 5.69 -18.22 15.51
CA THR A 112 5.84 -19.04 14.29
C THR A 112 6.60 -18.34 13.17
N TYR A 113 6.59 -17.00 13.09
CA TYR A 113 7.48 -16.25 12.20
C TYR A 113 8.91 -16.09 12.76
N LEU A 114 9.01 -15.77 14.05
CA LEU A 114 10.26 -15.38 14.69
C LEU A 114 11.23 -16.55 14.93
N LYS A 115 10.70 -17.75 15.19
CA LYS A 115 11.49 -18.95 15.49
C LYS A 115 12.23 -19.54 14.25
N PRO A 116 11.63 -19.63 13.04
CA PRO A 116 12.35 -19.93 11.79
C PRO A 116 13.60 -19.10 11.51
N ALA A 117 13.62 -17.83 11.91
CA ALA A 117 14.75 -16.94 11.71
C ALA A 117 15.93 -17.21 12.68
N GLN A 118 15.73 -18.06 13.69
CA GLN A 118 16.73 -18.42 14.70
C GLN A 118 16.98 -19.92 14.68
N GLY A 119 17.97 -20.35 13.88
CA GLY A 119 18.40 -21.75 13.83
C GLY A 119 18.75 -22.30 15.21
N LYS A 120 18.43 -23.58 15.43
CA LYS A 120 18.49 -24.35 16.69
C LYS A 120 19.60 -23.94 17.69
N ASN A 121 19.37 -22.87 18.48
CA ASN A 121 19.89 -22.59 19.83
C ASN A 121 19.66 -21.12 20.28
N SER A 122 18.40 -20.73 20.57
CA SER A 122 18.15 -19.49 21.34
C SER A 122 16.78 -19.45 22.05
N SER A 123 16.80 -18.90 23.26
CA SER A 123 15.69 -18.39 24.09
C SER A 123 16.35 -17.51 25.16
N PRO A 124 15.77 -16.36 25.57
CA PRO A 124 14.41 -16.28 26.12
C PRO A 124 13.32 -15.89 25.12
N GLY A 125 12.06 -15.96 25.56
CA GLY A 125 10.91 -15.54 24.78
C GLY A 125 10.81 -14.02 24.61
N LEU A 126 10.41 -13.58 23.42
CA LEU A 126 10.10 -12.19 23.10
C LEU A 126 8.81 -11.75 23.80
N SER A 127 8.79 -10.51 24.29
CA SER A 127 7.63 -9.97 25.02
C SER A 127 6.52 -9.54 24.07
N TYR A 128 5.30 -9.37 24.60
CA TYR A 128 4.17 -8.80 23.85
C TYR A 128 4.52 -7.43 23.23
N LYS A 129 5.39 -6.65 23.89
CA LYS A 129 5.87 -5.38 23.32
C LYS A 129 6.79 -5.62 22.12
N ASP A 130 7.72 -6.57 22.19
CA ASP A 130 8.61 -6.86 21.06
C ASP A 130 7.83 -7.42 19.86
N THR A 131 6.81 -8.25 20.11
CA THR A 131 5.85 -8.71 19.10
C THR A 131 5.08 -7.55 18.48
N ARG A 132 4.57 -6.62 19.29
CA ARG A 132 3.87 -5.42 18.82
C ARG A 132 4.79 -4.48 18.05
N ASP A 133 5.97 -4.15 18.57
CA ASP A 133 6.95 -3.28 17.91
C ASP A 133 7.43 -3.87 16.57
N VAL A 134 7.45 -5.22 16.43
CA VAL A 134 7.69 -5.90 15.15
C VAL A 134 6.49 -5.80 14.21
N LEU A 135 5.26 -6.02 14.68
CA LEU A 135 4.04 -5.89 13.85
C LEU A 135 3.80 -4.44 13.40
N GLU A 136 4.03 -3.45 14.27
CA GLU A 136 4.00 -2.04 13.90
C GLU A 136 5.06 -1.73 12.84
N ARG A 137 6.29 -2.27 12.97
CA ARG A 137 7.33 -2.16 11.93
C ARG A 137 7.01 -2.89 10.62
N PHE A 138 6.07 -3.84 10.60
CA PHE A 138 5.58 -4.48 9.37
C PHE A 138 4.57 -3.61 8.62
N PHE A 139 3.85 -2.72 9.30
CA PHE A 139 2.81 -1.87 8.69
C PHE A 139 3.20 -0.39 8.58
N SER A 140 4.16 0.08 9.40
CA SER A 140 4.75 1.41 9.31
C SER A 140 5.85 1.46 8.24
N GLU A 141 5.93 2.61 7.55
CA GLU A 141 6.90 2.93 6.51
C GLU A 141 6.63 2.29 5.12
N ARG A 142 7.27 2.87 4.08
CA ARG A 142 7.55 2.34 2.71
C ARG A 142 6.50 2.50 1.58
N GLU A 143 7.02 2.50 0.34
CA GLU A 143 6.32 2.66 -0.96
C GLU A 143 5.83 1.31 -1.57
N LEU A 144 5.01 1.37 -2.64
CA LEU A 144 4.21 0.26 -3.19
C LEU A 144 4.93 -1.07 -3.50
N PRO A 145 6.05 -1.11 -4.23
CA PRO A 145 6.75 -2.38 -4.45
C PRO A 145 7.13 -3.01 -3.11
N THR A 146 7.61 -2.21 -2.17
CA THR A 146 8.04 -2.64 -0.82
C THR A 146 6.91 -3.26 -0.02
N GLN A 147 5.73 -2.61 0.04
CA GLN A 147 4.58 -3.15 0.79
C GLN A 147 4.08 -4.46 0.17
N LEU A 148 4.00 -4.57 -1.17
CA LEU A 148 3.62 -5.81 -1.84
C LEU A 148 4.64 -6.94 -1.62
N LEU A 149 5.95 -6.65 -1.70
CA LEU A 149 7.04 -7.58 -1.42
C LEU A 149 7.01 -8.09 0.03
N GLU A 150 6.57 -7.28 0.98
CA GLU A 150 6.49 -7.65 2.41
C GLU A 150 5.25 -8.47 2.76
N LEU A 151 4.13 -8.24 2.07
CA LEU A 151 2.97 -9.12 2.06
C LEU A 151 3.24 -10.44 1.29
N GLY A 152 4.41 -10.58 0.68
CA GLY A 152 4.90 -11.83 0.09
C GLY A 152 4.57 -12.02 -1.39
N TYR A 153 4.10 -10.97 -2.08
CA TYR A 153 3.90 -10.97 -3.53
C TYR A 153 5.24 -10.84 -4.27
N VAL A 154 5.32 -11.43 -5.46
CA VAL A 154 6.35 -11.09 -6.45
C VAL A 154 5.88 -9.83 -7.19
N VAL A 155 6.76 -8.85 -7.35
CA VAL A 155 6.44 -7.56 -7.97
C VAL A 155 7.22 -7.37 -9.25
N ARG A 156 6.50 -7.22 -10.36
CA ARG A 156 7.07 -6.84 -11.65
C ARG A 156 6.89 -5.34 -11.88
N GLY A 157 7.99 -4.61 -12.03
CA GLY A 157 7.99 -3.16 -12.21
C GLY A 157 8.38 -2.76 -13.63
N THR A 158 7.52 -2.07 -14.38
CA THR A 158 7.84 -1.62 -15.74
C THR A 158 8.67 -0.33 -15.72
N VAL A 159 9.67 -0.25 -16.60
CA VAL A 159 10.54 0.92 -16.80
C VAL A 159 10.70 1.22 -18.29
N ARG A 160 10.76 2.51 -18.67
CA ARG A 160 11.01 2.93 -20.06
C ARG A 160 12.48 2.85 -20.49
N THR A 161 13.39 2.82 -19.53
CA THR A 161 14.84 2.69 -19.74
C THR A 161 15.44 1.82 -18.65
N PRO A 162 16.55 1.09 -18.91
CA PRO A 162 17.19 0.26 -17.90
C PRO A 162 17.59 1.03 -16.64
N LYS A 163 17.29 0.45 -15.46
CA LYS A 163 17.64 1.00 -14.14
C LYS A 163 18.28 -0.10 -13.27
N PRO A 164 19.58 -0.42 -13.43
CA PRO A 164 20.24 -1.49 -12.69
C PRO A 164 20.08 -1.38 -11.17
N TRP A 165 20.24 -0.15 -10.64
CA TRP A 165 20.05 0.18 -9.23
C TRP A 165 18.71 -0.28 -8.67
N LEU A 166 17.65 -0.33 -9.49
CA LEU A 166 16.31 -0.71 -9.03
C LEU A 166 16.25 -2.19 -8.66
N LYS A 167 16.94 -3.07 -9.41
CA LYS A 167 17.07 -4.47 -9.03
C LYS A 167 18.00 -4.63 -7.82
N GLU A 168 19.17 -4.00 -7.87
CA GLU A 168 20.15 -4.02 -6.78
C GLU A 168 19.53 -3.61 -5.43
N TYR A 169 18.66 -2.60 -5.44
CA TYR A 169 17.94 -2.09 -4.26
C TYR A 169 17.00 -3.12 -3.61
N PHE A 170 16.31 -3.93 -4.42
CA PHE A 170 15.39 -4.95 -3.90
C PHE A 170 16.10 -6.29 -3.62
N ASP A 171 17.09 -6.67 -4.42
CA ASP A 171 17.90 -7.88 -4.19
C ASP A 171 18.73 -7.81 -2.89
N GLN A 172 19.04 -6.59 -2.41
CA GLN A 172 19.64 -6.37 -1.08
C GLN A 172 18.69 -6.61 0.10
N LYS A 173 17.37 -6.75 -0.14
CA LYS A 173 16.31 -6.69 0.88
C LYS A 173 15.31 -7.86 0.83
N TYR A 174 15.19 -8.51 -0.32
CA TYR A 174 14.25 -9.58 -0.64
C TYR A 174 14.99 -10.72 -1.37
N SER A 175 14.32 -11.83 -1.68
CA SER A 175 14.90 -12.85 -2.56
C SER A 175 15.12 -12.30 -3.98
N PRO A 176 16.14 -12.75 -4.73
CA PRO A 176 16.44 -12.24 -6.08
C PRO A 176 15.28 -12.35 -7.07
N ASP A 177 14.36 -13.28 -6.86
CA ASP A 177 13.19 -13.52 -7.72
C ASP A 177 11.94 -12.75 -7.24
N ALA A 178 12.05 -11.93 -6.18
CA ALA A 178 10.91 -11.20 -5.64
C ALA A 178 10.58 -9.93 -6.43
N PHE A 179 11.59 -9.26 -7.01
CA PHE A 179 11.40 -8.07 -7.85
C PHE A 179 12.00 -8.22 -9.24
N GLU A 180 11.16 -8.03 -10.26
CA GLU A 180 11.51 -8.15 -11.68
C GLU A 180 11.31 -6.81 -12.40
N PRO A 181 12.38 -6.07 -12.76
CA PRO A 181 12.26 -4.91 -13.62
C PRO A 181 12.08 -5.33 -15.09
N MET A 182 11.00 -4.87 -15.73
CA MET A 182 10.69 -5.15 -17.13
C MET A 182 10.80 -3.90 -17.99
N LEU A 183 11.52 -3.99 -19.11
CA LEU A 183 11.66 -2.90 -20.06
C LEU A 183 10.40 -2.80 -20.94
N VAL A 184 9.70 -1.68 -20.86
CA VAL A 184 8.54 -1.32 -21.70
C VAL A 184 8.74 0.13 -22.14
N GLU A 185 9.37 0.31 -23.31
CA GLU A 185 9.80 1.64 -23.78
C GLU A 185 8.62 2.52 -24.20
N SER A 186 7.63 1.92 -24.88
CA SER A 186 6.36 2.55 -25.28
C SER A 186 5.17 1.69 -24.88
N PHE A 187 4.01 2.33 -24.64
CA PHE A 187 2.72 1.64 -24.45
C PHE A 187 2.07 1.20 -25.77
N GLU A 188 2.71 1.49 -26.90
CA GLU A 188 2.34 0.98 -28.22
C GLU A 188 3.03 -0.36 -28.52
N ASP A 189 4.06 -0.74 -27.76
CA ASP A 189 4.66 -2.07 -27.84
C ASP A 189 3.78 -3.11 -27.11
N ARG A 190 2.83 -3.65 -27.89
CA ARG A 190 1.91 -4.70 -27.43
C ARG A 190 2.65 -5.97 -26.97
N GLU A 191 3.76 -6.35 -27.61
CA GLU A 191 4.51 -7.54 -27.22
C GLU A 191 5.27 -7.34 -25.90
N ALA A 192 5.79 -6.14 -25.62
CA ALA A 192 6.34 -5.81 -24.31
C ALA A 192 5.26 -5.75 -23.22
N LEU A 193 4.07 -5.23 -23.53
CA LEU A 193 2.94 -5.21 -22.59
C LEU A 193 2.40 -6.62 -22.29
N GLU A 194 2.19 -7.46 -23.29
CA GLU A 194 1.72 -8.84 -23.11
C GLU A 194 2.76 -9.67 -22.34
N ARG A 195 4.06 -9.51 -22.61
CA ARG A 195 5.14 -10.12 -21.79
C ARG A 195 5.18 -9.56 -20.37
N ALA A 196 4.97 -8.26 -20.18
CA ALA A 196 4.95 -7.66 -18.84
C ALA A 196 3.74 -8.13 -18.00
N LEU A 197 2.62 -8.47 -18.64
CA LEU A 197 1.40 -8.94 -17.97
C LEU A 197 1.27 -10.47 -17.87
N ASP A 198 2.16 -11.25 -18.48
CA ASP A 198 2.07 -12.71 -18.39
C ASP A 198 2.30 -13.23 -16.95
N GLY A 199 1.45 -14.14 -16.50
CA GLY A 199 1.40 -14.63 -15.12
C GLY A 199 0.95 -13.61 -14.06
N VAL A 200 0.69 -12.34 -14.41
CA VAL A 200 0.36 -11.28 -13.44
C VAL A 200 -1.08 -11.45 -12.92
N GLN A 201 -1.24 -11.58 -11.61
CA GLN A 201 -2.54 -11.77 -10.94
C GLN A 201 -3.23 -10.46 -10.51
N GLY A 202 -2.50 -9.34 -10.50
CA GLY A 202 -3.00 -8.03 -10.09
C GLY A 202 -2.09 -6.91 -10.60
N LEU A 203 -2.69 -5.81 -11.04
CA LEU A 203 -2.02 -4.72 -11.75
C LEU A 203 -2.29 -3.37 -11.07
N VAL A 204 -1.24 -2.59 -10.84
CA VAL A 204 -1.36 -1.19 -10.40
C VAL A 204 -0.70 -0.28 -11.44
N HIS A 205 -1.51 0.55 -12.09
CA HIS A 205 -1.08 1.50 -13.11
C HIS A 205 -0.77 2.86 -12.48
N LEU A 206 0.51 3.25 -12.48
CA LEU A 206 0.98 4.54 -11.93
C LEU A 206 1.57 5.48 -12.99
N THR A 207 1.82 4.98 -14.20
CA THR A 207 2.58 5.68 -15.25
C THR A 207 1.75 6.74 -15.96
N SER A 208 2.33 7.91 -16.18
CA SER A 208 1.67 9.06 -16.78
C SER A 208 2.72 9.99 -17.36
N ASP A 209 2.33 10.95 -18.19
CA ASP A 209 3.22 12.07 -18.47
C ASP A 209 3.37 12.96 -17.22
N LEU A 210 4.56 13.52 -17.04
CA LEU A 210 4.98 14.46 -16.01
C LEU A 210 5.79 15.63 -16.61
N SER A 211 5.79 15.78 -17.94
CA SER A 211 6.47 16.86 -18.67
C SER A 211 5.87 18.25 -18.42
N PHE A 212 4.57 18.32 -18.09
CA PHE A 212 3.75 19.53 -18.07
C PHE A 212 3.70 20.28 -19.42
N GLY A 213 3.77 19.57 -20.56
CA GLY A 213 3.55 20.15 -21.88
C GLY A 213 2.19 20.87 -22.00
N SER A 214 2.17 22.04 -22.66
CA SER A 214 1.00 22.92 -22.74
C SER A 214 0.04 22.66 -23.91
N ASP A 215 0.33 21.72 -24.82
CA ASP A 215 -0.58 21.34 -25.90
C ASP A 215 -1.57 20.22 -25.47
N PRO A 216 -2.87 20.51 -25.30
CA PRO A 216 -3.87 19.51 -24.94
C PRO A 216 -4.07 18.45 -26.04
N ASN A 217 -3.80 18.78 -27.32
CA ASN A 217 -3.98 17.88 -28.46
C ASN A 217 -2.93 16.76 -28.51
N VAL A 218 -1.79 16.94 -27.82
CA VAL A 218 -0.73 15.94 -27.70
C VAL A 218 -0.85 15.18 -26.39
N VAL A 219 -0.91 15.90 -25.26
CA VAL A 219 -0.81 15.28 -23.93
C VAL A 219 -2.06 14.46 -23.57
N ILE A 220 -3.27 14.99 -23.83
CA ILE A 220 -4.52 14.33 -23.40
C ILE A 220 -4.78 13.05 -24.22
N PRO A 221 -4.71 13.04 -25.57
CA PRO A 221 -4.87 11.81 -26.34
C PRO A 221 -3.80 10.76 -26.02
N TRP A 222 -2.54 11.16 -25.81
CA TRP A 222 -1.47 10.22 -25.46
C TRP A 222 -1.71 9.55 -24.09
N VAL A 223 -2.10 10.31 -23.06
CA VAL A 223 -2.43 9.72 -21.74
C VAL A 223 -3.65 8.79 -21.84
N VAL A 224 -4.69 9.17 -22.58
CA VAL A 224 -5.85 8.31 -22.81
C VAL A 224 -5.45 7.01 -23.53
N GLN A 225 -4.71 7.10 -24.65
CA GLN A 225 -4.25 5.93 -25.41
C GLN A 225 -3.40 4.99 -24.55
N ALA A 226 -2.42 5.52 -23.82
CA ALA A 226 -1.57 4.74 -22.92
C ALA A 226 -2.35 4.03 -21.81
N THR A 227 -3.36 4.69 -21.24
CA THR A 227 -4.21 4.10 -20.19
C THR A 227 -5.11 3.01 -20.76
N LEU A 228 -5.74 3.25 -21.92
CA LEU A 228 -6.65 2.29 -22.56
C LEU A 228 -5.92 1.04 -23.08
N ALA A 229 -4.70 1.17 -23.63
CA ALA A 229 -3.90 0.03 -24.09
C ALA A 229 -3.60 -0.97 -22.97
N ILE A 230 -3.33 -0.46 -21.75
CA ILE A 230 -3.05 -1.27 -20.57
C ILE A 230 -4.34 -1.96 -20.06
N LEU A 231 -5.49 -1.28 -20.14
CA LEU A 231 -6.79 -1.88 -19.80
C LEU A 231 -7.20 -2.98 -20.80
N GLU A 232 -6.98 -2.77 -22.10
CA GLU A 232 -7.22 -3.79 -23.13
C GLU A 232 -6.36 -5.04 -22.89
N ALA A 233 -5.08 -4.87 -22.59
CA ALA A 233 -4.17 -5.97 -22.29
C ALA A 233 -4.53 -6.70 -20.99
N ALA A 234 -4.96 -5.98 -19.94
CA ALA A 234 -5.39 -6.55 -18.67
C ALA A 234 -6.73 -7.30 -18.75
N ALA A 235 -7.65 -6.91 -19.65
CA ALA A 235 -9.04 -7.37 -19.66
C ALA A 235 -9.28 -8.78 -20.22
N GLN A 236 -8.23 -9.56 -20.44
CA GLN A 236 -8.31 -10.93 -20.96
C GLN A 236 -8.52 -11.99 -19.84
N ARG A 237 -8.84 -11.61 -18.59
CA ARG A 237 -8.95 -12.43 -17.34
C ARG A 237 -10.01 -11.83 -16.34
N PRO A 238 -10.94 -12.55 -15.58
CA PRO A 238 -12.29 -12.14 -14.93
C PRO A 238 -12.38 -11.71 -13.41
N ALA A 239 -13.24 -10.80 -12.81
CA ALA A 239 -14.34 -9.79 -13.12
C ALA A 239 -14.52 -8.75 -11.89
N ILE A 240 -15.47 -7.78 -11.56
CA ILE A 240 -16.64 -6.90 -12.01
C ILE A 240 -17.16 -6.07 -10.71
N LYS A 241 -17.98 -4.98 -10.48
CA LYS A 241 -18.62 -3.65 -10.96
C LYS A 241 -19.43 -3.01 -9.73
N HIS A 242 -20.10 -1.81 -9.56
CA HIS A 242 -20.28 -0.39 -10.06
C HIS A 242 -21.27 0.48 -9.15
N GLY A 243 -21.34 1.86 -9.21
CA GLY A 243 -22.42 2.75 -8.62
C GLY A 243 -22.06 4.26 -8.32
N HIS A 244 -23.01 5.25 -8.27
CA HIS A 244 -22.67 6.74 -8.31
C HIS A 244 -23.49 7.82 -7.52
N ARG A 245 -22.81 8.89 -6.99
CA ARG A 245 -23.31 10.25 -6.56
C ARG A 245 -22.16 11.31 -6.41
N ILE A 246 -22.39 12.36 -5.59
CA ILE A 246 -21.46 13.17 -4.74
C ILE A 246 -20.38 12.36 -3.97
N ASP A 247 -19.69 11.45 -4.63
CA ASP A 247 -18.87 10.43 -3.98
C ASP A 247 -17.67 10.06 -4.86
N GLY A 248 -17.44 8.76 -5.04
CA GLY A 248 -16.51 8.19 -6.01
C GLY A 248 -16.72 8.66 -7.45
N ASN A 249 -17.71 9.50 -7.77
CA ASN A 249 -18.11 9.80 -9.15
C ASN A 249 -18.04 11.29 -9.52
N THR A 250 -17.31 12.04 -8.68
CA THR A 250 -16.97 13.46 -8.86
C THR A 250 -15.85 13.67 -9.88
N TRP A 251 -15.96 14.70 -10.73
CA TRP A 251 -14.94 15.03 -11.73
C TRP A 251 -14.57 16.52 -11.67
N ASN A 252 -13.29 16.85 -11.91
CA ASN A 252 -12.81 18.24 -11.92
C ASN A 252 -12.94 18.86 -13.33
N ASP A 253 -14.18 19.09 -13.77
CA ASP A 253 -14.47 19.70 -15.09
C ASP A 253 -13.92 21.12 -15.25
N ALA A 254 -13.46 21.80 -14.19
CA ALA A 254 -12.77 23.08 -14.31
C ALA A 254 -11.43 22.89 -15.04
N ALA A 255 -10.54 22.04 -14.50
CA ALA A 255 -9.24 21.78 -15.11
C ALA A 255 -9.33 21.28 -16.57
N VAL A 256 -10.39 20.55 -16.92
CA VAL A 256 -10.65 20.14 -18.31
C VAL A 256 -11.00 21.35 -19.20
N ARG A 257 -11.84 22.27 -18.74
CA ARG A 257 -12.13 23.51 -19.50
C ARG A 257 -10.88 24.38 -19.63
N ASP A 258 -10.14 24.58 -18.55
CA ASP A 258 -8.93 25.43 -18.52
C ASP A 258 -7.84 24.87 -19.46
N ALA A 259 -7.75 23.54 -19.60
CA ALA A 259 -6.87 22.90 -20.58
C ALA A 259 -7.23 23.22 -22.04
N TRP A 260 -8.50 23.48 -22.35
CA TRP A 260 -8.98 23.80 -23.70
C TRP A 260 -9.25 25.29 -23.95
N ASP A 261 -9.33 26.14 -22.93
CA ASP A 261 -9.52 27.59 -23.09
C ASP A 261 -8.23 28.31 -23.53
N GLU A 262 -8.25 28.90 -24.73
CA GLU A 262 -7.14 29.70 -25.31
C GLU A 262 -6.73 30.90 -24.43
N ASN A 263 -7.60 31.35 -23.52
CA ASN A 263 -7.34 32.48 -22.61
C ASN A 263 -6.66 32.08 -21.29
N THR A 264 -6.43 30.78 -21.05
CA THR A 264 -5.72 30.31 -19.85
C THR A 264 -4.24 30.73 -19.92
N PRO A 265 -3.69 31.45 -18.92
CA PRO A 265 -2.30 31.92 -18.95
C PRO A 265 -1.28 30.80 -19.12
N GLU A 266 -0.25 31.03 -19.94
CA GLU A 266 0.75 30.00 -20.33
C GLU A 266 1.46 29.39 -19.10
N GLU A 267 1.73 30.20 -18.07
CA GLU A 267 2.30 29.77 -16.78
C GLU A 267 1.42 28.81 -15.97
N HIS A 268 0.13 28.71 -16.33
CA HIS A 268 -0.85 27.79 -15.74
C HIS A 268 -1.29 26.70 -16.73
N LYS A 269 -1.14 26.92 -18.05
CA LYS A 269 -1.64 26.05 -19.11
C LYS A 269 -1.12 24.61 -18.99
N GLY A 270 0.18 24.41 -18.78
CA GLY A 270 0.77 23.08 -18.59
C GLY A 270 0.24 22.32 -17.37
N LEU A 271 -0.16 23.02 -16.30
CA LEU A 271 -0.78 22.40 -15.12
C LEU A 271 -2.26 22.06 -15.36
N ALA A 272 -2.99 22.91 -16.09
CA ALA A 272 -4.36 22.63 -16.52
C ALA A 272 -4.39 21.40 -17.46
N VAL A 273 -3.53 21.36 -18.47
CA VAL A 273 -3.39 20.22 -19.42
C VAL A 273 -2.99 18.94 -18.70
N TYR A 274 -2.01 18.99 -17.78
CA TYR A 274 -1.67 17.85 -16.92
C TYR A 274 -2.90 17.33 -16.16
N SER A 275 -3.62 18.23 -15.48
CA SER A 275 -4.78 17.88 -14.65
C SER A 275 -5.91 17.30 -15.51
N ALA A 276 -6.19 17.89 -16.68
CA ALA A 276 -7.16 17.38 -17.64
C ALA A 276 -6.77 15.99 -18.18
N SER A 277 -5.50 15.75 -18.46
CA SER A 277 -5.01 14.43 -18.91
C SER A 277 -5.27 13.33 -17.87
N LYS A 278 -5.13 13.64 -16.56
CA LYS A 278 -5.49 12.72 -15.47
C LYS A 278 -6.99 12.44 -15.43
N ILE A 279 -7.79 13.49 -15.53
CA ILE A 279 -9.25 13.41 -15.46
C ILE A 279 -9.81 12.61 -16.64
N GLU A 280 -9.35 12.88 -17.86
CA GLU A 280 -9.81 12.15 -19.04
C GLU A 280 -9.24 10.73 -19.12
N GLY A 281 -7.97 10.49 -18.74
CA GLY A 281 -7.42 9.14 -18.61
C GLY A 281 -8.25 8.28 -17.65
N GLU A 282 -8.61 8.82 -16.48
CA GLU A 282 -9.45 8.14 -15.50
C GLU A 282 -10.90 7.98 -16.02
N ARG A 283 -11.51 9.01 -16.64
CA ARG A 283 -12.86 8.92 -17.24
C ARG A 283 -12.96 7.86 -18.32
N GLN A 284 -12.05 7.88 -19.28
CA GLN A 284 -12.05 6.88 -20.34
C GLN A 284 -11.76 5.48 -19.76
N SER A 285 -11.00 5.36 -18.66
CA SER A 285 -10.88 4.09 -17.92
C SER A 285 -12.23 3.59 -17.41
N TRP A 286 -12.97 4.37 -16.61
CA TRP A 286 -14.26 3.92 -16.06
C TRP A 286 -15.29 3.61 -17.14
N LYS A 287 -15.38 4.44 -18.19
CA LYS A 287 -16.20 4.20 -19.38
C LYS A 287 -15.79 2.93 -20.13
N TRP A 288 -14.50 2.63 -20.22
CA TRP A 288 -13.99 1.40 -20.84
C TRP A 288 -14.39 0.17 -20.00
N ILE A 289 -14.20 0.25 -18.68
CA ILE A 289 -14.60 -0.76 -17.68
C ILE A 289 -16.11 -1.05 -17.71
N GLU A 290 -16.93 0.00 -17.81
CA GLU A 290 -18.38 -0.05 -18.01
C GLU A 290 -18.74 -0.85 -19.26
N THR A 291 -18.27 -0.37 -20.42
CA THR A 291 -18.65 -0.85 -21.76
C THR A 291 -18.16 -2.26 -22.07
N HIS A 292 -16.89 -2.58 -21.78
CA HIS A 292 -16.29 -3.89 -22.07
C HIS A 292 -16.65 -4.96 -21.03
N ARG A 293 -17.42 -4.58 -20.00
CA ARG A 293 -17.75 -5.39 -18.82
C ARG A 293 -16.49 -6.03 -18.22
N SER A 294 -15.57 -5.16 -17.79
CA SER A 294 -14.21 -5.53 -17.41
C SER A 294 -14.12 -6.87 -16.71
N GLN A 295 -13.20 -7.66 -17.21
CA GLN A 295 -12.86 -8.91 -16.58
C GLN A 295 -12.00 -8.67 -15.31
N PHE A 296 -11.91 -7.50 -14.71
CA PHE A 296 -11.28 -7.37 -13.39
C PHE A 296 -12.02 -6.36 -12.53
N THR A 297 -11.83 -6.49 -11.21
CA THR A 297 -12.20 -5.46 -10.27
C THR A 297 -11.26 -4.28 -10.50
N PHE A 298 -11.82 -3.15 -10.91
CA PHE A 298 -11.10 -1.91 -11.10
C PHE A 298 -11.42 -0.97 -9.95
N ASN A 299 -10.38 -0.33 -9.41
CA ASN A 299 -10.44 0.72 -8.41
C ASN A 299 -9.41 1.77 -8.80
N THR A 300 -9.62 3.02 -8.39
CA THR A 300 -8.60 4.07 -8.55
C THR A 300 -8.28 4.69 -7.19
N VAL A 301 -7.02 5.04 -6.98
CA VAL A 301 -6.59 5.84 -5.83
C VAL A 301 -6.22 7.22 -6.34
N LEU A 302 -6.84 8.24 -5.74
CA LEU A 302 -6.64 9.64 -6.08
C LEU A 302 -5.78 10.28 -4.98
N PRO A 303 -4.45 10.29 -5.11
CA PRO A 303 -3.57 11.02 -4.21
C PRO A 303 -3.79 12.53 -4.34
N SER A 304 -3.81 13.20 -3.20
CA SER A 304 -3.61 14.64 -3.11
C SER A 304 -2.10 14.96 -3.11
N PHE A 305 -1.66 16.14 -2.62
CA PHE A 305 -0.24 16.51 -2.59
C PHE A 305 0.58 15.52 -1.75
N THR A 306 1.29 14.62 -2.43
CA THR A 306 1.95 13.48 -1.77
C THR A 306 3.31 13.88 -1.21
N VAL A 307 3.55 13.59 0.06
CA VAL A 307 4.81 13.81 0.78
C VAL A 307 5.22 12.54 1.53
N GLY A 308 6.52 12.34 1.79
CA GLY A 308 7.01 11.16 2.52
C GLY A 308 8.43 10.79 2.14
N ARG A 309 8.97 9.71 2.73
CA ARG A 309 10.36 9.29 2.50
C ARG A 309 10.54 8.78 1.06
N ILE A 310 11.36 9.48 0.27
CA ILE A 310 11.89 8.92 -0.99
C ILE A 310 12.87 7.78 -0.70
N LEU A 311 12.61 6.60 -1.24
CA LEU A 311 13.35 5.36 -0.92
C LEU A 311 14.81 5.26 -1.45
N HIS A 312 15.20 6.02 -2.48
CA HIS A 312 16.54 5.95 -3.09
C HIS A 312 16.92 7.30 -3.78
N PRO A 313 18.18 7.76 -3.78
CA PRO A 313 18.56 9.06 -4.36
C PRO A 313 18.26 9.24 -5.86
N GLU A 314 18.20 8.14 -6.62
CA GLU A 314 17.83 8.12 -8.05
C GLU A 314 16.33 8.34 -8.31
N ILE A 315 15.50 8.37 -7.26
CA ILE A 315 14.07 8.66 -7.36
C ILE A 315 13.89 10.19 -7.22
N PHE A 316 13.48 10.84 -8.30
CA PHE A 316 13.27 12.29 -8.33
C PHE A 316 12.15 12.77 -7.38
N GLY A 317 11.01 12.05 -7.38
CA GLY A 317 9.81 12.32 -6.57
C GLY A 317 9.30 13.77 -6.67
N SER A 318 8.45 14.08 -7.66
CA SER A 318 8.08 15.46 -8.04
C SER A 318 7.65 16.38 -6.87
N THR A 319 6.60 16.02 -6.14
CA THR A 319 6.04 16.83 -5.04
C THR A 319 7.01 16.97 -3.86
N MET A 320 7.65 15.88 -3.47
CA MET A 320 8.69 15.82 -2.43
C MET A 320 9.93 16.65 -2.83
N GLY A 321 10.32 16.60 -4.10
CA GLY A 321 11.36 17.43 -4.70
C GLY A 321 11.07 18.93 -4.55
N TRP A 322 9.81 19.35 -4.72
CA TRP A 322 9.38 20.72 -4.46
C TRP A 322 9.46 21.10 -2.98
N VAL A 323 9.07 20.21 -2.05
CA VAL A 323 9.27 20.44 -0.60
C VAL A 323 10.75 20.60 -0.25
N ARG A 324 11.63 19.82 -0.91
CA ARG A 324 13.09 19.87 -0.74
C ARG A 324 13.75 21.09 -1.41
N GLN A 325 13.11 21.72 -2.39
CA GLN A 325 13.54 23.03 -2.92
C GLN A 325 13.41 24.13 -1.86
N LEU A 326 12.37 24.05 -0.99
CA LEU A 326 12.14 25.02 0.08
C LEU A 326 13.28 25.03 1.12
N LEU A 327 13.90 23.87 1.39
CA LEU A 327 15.10 23.78 2.24
C LEU A 327 16.30 24.55 1.67
N LYS A 328 16.34 24.76 0.36
CA LYS A 328 17.39 25.51 -0.35
C LYS A 328 17.04 26.99 -0.53
N GLY A 329 15.84 27.40 -0.13
CA GLY A 329 15.29 28.75 -0.32
C GLY A 329 14.61 28.99 -1.66
N ASP A 330 14.55 27.98 -2.54
CA ASP A 330 13.82 28.08 -3.80
C ASP A 330 12.31 27.94 -3.55
N SER A 331 11.63 29.09 -3.59
CA SER A 331 10.19 29.24 -3.42
C SER A 331 9.42 29.35 -4.75
N THR A 332 10.06 29.10 -5.90
CA THR A 332 9.46 29.30 -7.25
C THR A 332 8.14 28.54 -7.41
N THR A 333 8.06 27.34 -6.81
CA THR A 333 6.87 26.49 -6.85
C THR A 333 5.67 27.04 -6.06
N PHE A 334 5.87 27.91 -5.06
CA PHE A 334 4.77 28.55 -4.32
C PHE A 334 3.84 29.38 -5.21
N GLY A 335 4.37 29.98 -6.29
CA GLY A 335 3.57 30.79 -7.22
C GLY A 335 2.73 29.98 -8.21
N ARG A 336 2.93 28.65 -8.29
CA ARG A 336 2.28 27.77 -9.29
C ARG A 336 1.14 26.94 -8.74
N PHE A 337 1.09 26.75 -7.42
CA PHE A 337 0.08 25.95 -6.75
C PHE A 337 -0.56 26.77 -5.64
N HIS A 338 -1.89 26.97 -5.76
CA HIS A 338 -2.71 27.32 -4.62
C HIS A 338 -2.77 26.15 -3.62
N GLU A 339 -3.49 26.32 -2.52
CA GLU A 339 -3.52 25.39 -1.40
C GLU A 339 -4.18 24.05 -1.73
N GLN A 340 -3.76 22.99 -1.04
CA GLN A 340 -4.16 21.63 -1.36
C GLN A 340 -4.32 20.76 -0.10
N TRP A 341 -5.04 19.66 -0.27
CA TRP A 341 -4.92 18.51 0.62
C TRP A 341 -3.56 17.84 0.41
N TYR A 342 -2.93 17.39 1.50
CA TYR A 342 -1.68 16.63 1.53
C TYR A 342 -1.94 15.19 2.00
N VAL A 343 -1.03 14.26 1.69
CA VAL A 343 -1.11 12.84 2.09
C VAL A 343 0.28 12.20 2.20
N ASP A 344 0.44 11.20 3.08
CA ASP A 344 1.66 10.39 3.15
C ASP A 344 1.74 9.43 1.94
N VAL A 345 2.89 9.35 1.27
CA VAL A 345 3.17 8.40 0.17
C VAL A 345 2.90 6.96 0.58
N GLU A 346 3.07 6.65 1.86
CA GLU A 346 2.80 5.33 2.42
C GLU A 346 1.31 5.04 2.56
N ASP A 347 0.48 6.03 2.86
CA ASP A 347 -0.97 5.86 2.95
C ASP A 347 -1.60 5.78 1.57
N VAL A 348 -1.12 6.58 0.61
CA VAL A 348 -1.42 6.41 -0.83
C VAL A 348 -1.10 4.97 -1.25
N THR A 349 0.07 4.47 -0.84
CA THR A 349 0.48 3.10 -1.09
C THR A 349 -0.45 2.08 -0.42
N ARG A 350 -0.74 2.22 0.88
CA ARG A 350 -1.63 1.32 1.63
C ARG A 350 -3.00 1.22 0.93
N LEU A 351 -3.53 2.34 0.42
CA LEU A 351 -4.78 2.39 -0.34
C LEU A 351 -4.68 1.71 -1.72
N PHE A 352 -3.54 1.78 -2.42
CA PHE A 352 -3.31 0.98 -3.63
C PHE A 352 -3.28 -0.53 -3.33
N VAL A 353 -2.65 -0.94 -2.24
CA VAL A 353 -2.63 -2.34 -1.79
C VAL A 353 -4.04 -2.81 -1.41
N ILE A 354 -4.79 -2.00 -0.67
CA ILE A 354 -6.19 -2.30 -0.32
C ILE A 354 -7.05 -2.43 -1.58
N GLY A 355 -6.99 -1.46 -2.50
CA GLY A 355 -7.72 -1.50 -3.78
C GLY A 355 -7.30 -2.62 -4.74
N LEU A 356 -6.25 -3.37 -4.41
CA LEU A 356 -5.77 -4.55 -5.14
C LEU A 356 -6.12 -5.87 -4.44
N LEU A 357 -6.16 -5.90 -3.10
CA LEU A 357 -6.20 -7.12 -2.29
C LEU A 357 -7.45 -7.29 -1.41
N ASP A 358 -8.16 -6.22 -1.08
CA ASP A 358 -9.39 -6.28 -0.29
C ASP A 358 -10.57 -6.69 -1.20
N PRO A 359 -11.17 -7.88 -1.02
CA PRO A 359 -12.28 -8.29 -1.85
C PRO A 359 -13.48 -7.35 -1.72
N GLU A 360 -13.66 -6.60 -0.62
CA GLU A 360 -14.81 -5.72 -0.42
C GLU A 360 -14.63 -4.32 -1.00
N VAL A 361 -13.49 -4.03 -1.62
CA VAL A 361 -13.22 -2.78 -2.34
C VAL A 361 -13.37 -3.03 -3.84
N LYS A 362 -14.56 -2.76 -4.37
CA LYS A 362 -14.90 -3.01 -5.79
C LYS A 362 -15.53 -1.78 -6.44
N SER A 363 -14.97 -1.34 -7.57
CA SER A 363 -15.46 -0.17 -8.34
C SER A 363 -15.46 1.14 -7.56
N GLU A 364 -14.45 1.35 -6.73
CA GLU A 364 -14.28 2.56 -5.93
C GLU A 364 -13.25 3.53 -6.52
N ARG A 365 -13.53 4.83 -6.36
CA ARG A 365 -12.57 5.92 -6.52
C ARG A 365 -12.21 6.43 -5.12
N ILE A 366 -10.98 6.17 -4.69
CA ILE A 366 -10.51 6.22 -3.31
C ILE A 366 -9.70 7.50 -3.10
N PHE A 367 -10.24 8.46 -2.35
CA PHE A 367 -9.64 9.79 -2.17
C PHE A 367 -8.61 9.78 -1.04
N ALA A 368 -7.32 9.66 -1.42
CA ALA A 368 -6.18 9.67 -0.51
C ALA A 368 -5.80 11.12 -0.15
N PHE A 369 -6.65 11.75 0.67
CA PHE A 369 -6.60 13.16 1.07
C PHE A 369 -6.54 13.22 2.61
N ALA A 370 -5.39 13.57 3.22
CA ALA A 370 -5.16 13.41 4.66
C ALA A 370 -5.41 14.66 5.50
N ASP A 371 -4.75 15.78 5.20
CA ASP A 371 -4.83 17.06 5.94
C ASP A 371 -4.77 18.23 4.94
N GLN A 372 -5.45 19.35 5.21
CA GLN A 372 -5.27 20.56 4.40
C GLN A 372 -3.97 21.24 4.81
N SER A 373 -3.17 21.71 3.85
CA SER A 373 -1.98 22.50 4.16
C SER A 373 -1.71 23.59 3.13
N THR A 374 -1.63 24.81 3.63
CA THR A 374 -1.16 25.96 2.86
C THR A 374 0.36 25.90 2.72
N TRP A 375 0.95 26.58 1.72
CA TRP A 375 2.42 26.75 1.70
C TRP A 375 2.95 27.44 2.97
N THR A 376 2.14 28.26 3.62
CA THR A 376 2.44 28.90 4.91
C THR A 376 2.53 27.88 6.04
N ASP A 377 1.63 26.89 6.09
CA ASP A 377 1.71 25.77 7.02
C ASP A 377 2.94 24.89 6.73
N THR A 378 3.20 24.58 5.46
CA THR A 378 4.35 23.76 5.05
C THR A 378 5.67 24.44 5.43
N VAL A 379 5.83 25.74 5.17
CA VAL A 379 7.01 26.52 5.61
C VAL A 379 7.15 26.56 7.13
N ALA A 380 6.04 26.74 7.86
CA ALA A 380 6.06 26.73 9.33
C ALA A 380 6.46 25.35 9.89
N ARG A 381 5.89 24.26 9.34
CA ARG A 381 6.23 22.87 9.69
C ARG A 381 7.71 22.59 9.38
N LEU A 382 8.22 22.97 8.20
CA LEU A 382 9.64 22.82 7.83
C LEU A 382 10.59 23.60 8.75
N ARG A 383 10.27 24.85 9.10
CA ARG A 383 11.08 25.64 10.06
C ARG A 383 11.11 25.01 11.45
N GLN A 384 10.03 24.38 11.91
CA GLN A 384 10.03 23.61 13.16
C GLN A 384 10.87 22.31 13.07
N LEU A 385 10.92 21.67 11.90
CA LEU A 385 11.69 20.44 11.66
C LEU A 385 13.18 20.69 11.31
N ARG A 386 13.54 21.93 10.93
CA ARG A 386 14.90 22.38 10.60
C ARG A 386 15.16 23.79 11.16
N PRO A 387 15.13 24.00 12.49
CA PRO A 387 15.23 25.35 13.10
C PRO A 387 16.56 26.06 12.83
N GLY A 388 17.62 25.35 12.46
CA GLY A 388 18.90 25.93 12.05
C GLY A 388 19.00 26.30 10.55
N ASN A 389 18.04 25.93 9.70
CA ASN A 389 18.12 26.22 8.27
C ASN A 389 17.50 27.59 7.95
N THR A 390 18.36 28.62 7.94
CA THR A 390 18.00 30.02 7.64
C THR A 390 17.62 30.27 6.18
N ARG A 391 17.84 29.31 5.26
CA ARG A 391 17.48 29.46 3.83
C ARG A 391 15.99 29.31 3.59
N ILE A 392 15.23 28.68 4.49
CA ILE A 392 13.80 28.42 4.29
C ILE A 392 13.06 29.76 4.24
N SER A 393 12.70 30.18 3.03
CA SER A 393 12.05 31.45 2.69
C SER A 393 10.81 31.73 3.55
N SER A 394 10.55 33.00 3.86
CA SER A 394 9.34 33.37 4.60
C SER A 394 8.10 33.14 3.73
N PRO A 395 6.99 32.67 4.33
CA PRO A 395 5.80 32.33 3.58
C PRO A 395 5.09 33.59 3.05
N SER A 396 4.33 33.44 1.96
CA SER A 396 3.45 34.50 1.49
C SER A 396 2.37 34.79 2.54
N PRO A 397 2.06 36.06 2.85
CA PRO A 397 1.02 36.40 3.83
C PRO A 397 -0.39 35.94 3.43
N ASN A 398 -0.64 35.73 2.14
CA ASN A 398 -1.98 35.66 1.56
C ASN A 398 -2.39 34.23 1.12
N GLY A 399 -2.21 33.24 1.99
CA GLY A 399 -2.86 31.94 1.83
C GLY A 399 -4.36 32.05 2.14
N VAL A 400 -5.21 31.81 1.15
CA VAL A 400 -6.68 31.81 1.30
C VAL A 400 -7.13 30.38 1.57
N ARG A 401 -7.35 30.05 2.86
CA ARG A 401 -7.68 28.68 3.29
C ARG A 401 -8.76 28.02 2.44
N ASP A 402 -8.37 26.96 1.72
CA ASP A 402 -9.30 26.08 1.02
C ASP A 402 -10.39 25.59 1.99
N ARG A 403 -11.64 25.62 1.53
CA ARG A 403 -12.82 25.18 2.29
C ARG A 403 -13.58 24.06 1.59
N GLY A 404 -12.99 23.49 0.54
CA GLY A 404 -13.47 22.31 -0.14
C GLY A 404 -13.37 21.08 0.76
N ASP A 405 -14.46 20.75 1.44
CA ASP A 405 -14.63 19.45 2.04
C ASP A 405 -14.63 18.35 0.96
N VAL A 406 -14.06 17.19 1.28
CA VAL A 406 -13.93 16.04 0.38
C VAL A 406 -14.46 14.79 1.11
N PRO A 407 -15.78 14.68 1.40
CA PRO A 407 -16.34 13.57 2.18
C PRO A 407 -15.90 12.15 1.79
N PRO A 408 -15.63 11.82 0.51
CA PRO A 408 -15.09 10.51 0.13
C PRO A 408 -13.77 10.10 0.82
N ARG A 409 -13.02 11.04 1.42
CA ARG A 409 -11.87 10.76 2.27
C ARG A 409 -12.20 9.80 3.42
N GLU A 410 -13.43 9.82 3.93
CA GLU A 410 -13.83 9.00 5.08
C GLU A 410 -13.82 7.50 4.73
N ARG A 411 -14.08 7.15 3.46
CA ARG A 411 -13.91 5.78 2.96
C ARG A 411 -12.44 5.39 3.00
N ALA A 412 -11.54 6.22 2.46
CA ALA A 412 -10.10 5.97 2.52
C ALA A 412 -9.57 5.84 3.96
N GLN A 413 -9.98 6.72 4.89
CA GLN A 413 -9.66 6.56 6.32
C GLN A 413 -10.19 5.26 6.90
N SER A 414 -11.40 4.84 6.53
CA SER A 414 -12.02 3.60 7.03
C SER A 414 -11.37 2.34 6.44
N LEU A 415 -10.85 2.41 5.23
CA LEU A 415 -10.04 1.37 4.60
C LEU A 415 -8.69 1.18 5.31
N LEU A 416 -7.98 2.28 5.60
CA LEU A 416 -6.73 2.24 6.40
C LEU A 416 -6.98 1.68 7.82
N ARG A 417 -8.10 2.05 8.45
CA ARG A 417 -8.53 1.49 9.74
C ARG A 417 -8.82 -0.01 9.67
N GLY A 418 -9.54 -0.45 8.65
CA GLY A 418 -9.97 -1.85 8.50
C GLY A 418 -8.84 -2.81 8.16
N PHE A 419 -8.02 -2.47 7.16
CA PHE A 419 -7.01 -3.38 6.61
C PHE A 419 -5.66 -3.34 7.35
N TYR A 420 -5.27 -2.17 7.88
CA TYR A 420 -3.97 -1.98 8.55
C TYR A 420 -4.06 -1.65 10.05
N GLY A 421 -5.26 -1.55 10.62
CA GLY A 421 -5.45 -1.19 12.04
C GLY A 421 -4.96 0.22 12.42
N GLN A 422 -4.64 1.07 11.44
CA GLN A 422 -4.26 2.48 11.68
C GLN A 422 -5.44 3.24 12.34
N ALA A 423 -5.18 4.38 12.98
CA ALA A 423 -6.26 5.26 13.46
C ALA A 423 -6.94 6.06 12.33
N GLY A 424 -6.27 6.16 11.18
CA GLY A 424 -6.60 7.00 10.02
C GLY A 424 -5.31 7.27 9.23
N PHE A 425 -5.30 8.34 8.42
CA PHE A 425 -4.07 8.81 7.77
C PHE A 425 -2.99 9.23 8.79
N ALA A 426 -1.72 9.05 8.43
CA ALA A 426 -0.56 9.58 9.15
C ALA A 426 -0.54 11.11 9.16
N SER A 427 0.19 11.73 10.11
CA SER A 427 0.25 13.19 10.16
C SER A 427 1.05 13.74 8.98
N VAL A 428 0.53 14.74 8.28
CA VAL A 428 1.28 15.48 7.26
C VAL A 428 2.54 16.14 7.85
N ARG A 429 2.59 16.41 9.16
CA ARG A 429 3.85 16.84 9.83
C ARG A 429 4.90 15.73 9.88
N GLU A 430 4.48 14.48 10.08
CA GLU A 430 5.36 13.31 10.12
C GLU A 430 5.80 12.93 8.71
N ALA A 431 4.88 12.93 7.73
CA ALA A 431 5.21 12.73 6.32
C ALA A 431 6.18 13.79 5.78
N LEU A 432 6.01 15.08 6.15
CA LEU A 432 7.00 16.13 5.85
C LEU A 432 8.35 15.90 6.55
N ALA A 433 8.38 15.29 7.74
CA ALA A 433 9.62 14.96 8.45
C ALA A 433 10.38 13.80 7.78
N LYS A 434 9.64 12.77 7.31
CA LYS A 434 10.14 11.66 6.48
C LYS A 434 10.68 12.15 5.13
N ASP A 435 9.99 13.10 4.49
CA ASP A 435 10.40 13.68 3.20
C ASP A 435 11.79 14.32 3.30
N ILE A 436 12.02 15.15 4.31
CA ILE A 436 13.30 15.85 4.47
C ILE A 436 14.38 14.99 5.16
N GLU A 437 14.13 13.71 5.43
CA GLU A 437 15.07 12.80 6.09
C GLU A 437 16.31 12.53 5.23
N GLY A 438 17.50 12.83 5.77
CA GLY A 438 18.76 12.82 5.00
C GLY A 438 19.02 14.08 4.17
N TRP A 439 18.11 15.06 4.15
CA TRP A 439 18.25 16.31 3.40
C TRP A 439 18.37 17.54 4.32
N GLY A 440 19.23 18.48 3.91
CA GLY A 440 19.64 19.67 4.67
C GLY A 440 19.44 20.97 3.91
#